data_AF-A0A7C1GJI4-F1
#
_entry.id   AF-A0A7C1GJI4-F1
#
_cell.length_a   1.000
_cell.length_b   1.000
_cell.length_c   1.000
_cell.angle_alpha   90.00
_cell.angle_beta   90.00
_cell.angle_gamma   90.00
#
_symmetry.space_group_name_H-M   'P 1'
#
loop_
_entity.id
_entity.type
_entity.pdbx_description
1 polymer ?
#
loop_
_entity_poly.entity_id
_entity_poly.type
_entity_poly.pdbx_seq_one_letter_code
_entity_poly.pdbx_strand_id
1 'polypeptide(L)'
;MYYKGGNSIPKCNDHRELSRKVIEEEICGKYEEFVDLCNFIDSTRNILNEYICQPDEKPYSDRVYEVEEYCVCNGKEVEIETCNYYMERRRELENLLRNSALSTTEREKIKEELGNIPYCRKRSRSSHRKPVKHHGGVNETLWWYYVYTAAKDYMRGLKDYSMMRLARALHYAQDGPLSRKIFVEGELGIHEVDDVHDNLEYAISNTRERRLETLDIAPIVQRGMEKAVSENPFSYDKNYLGRTGTSVLSVLELMIEFTAYTLVKFIEIVRFVDRSKEKLLRHDKLRKTLMTAGIIEIIAVALASVYFAPLQAMLLWLTVVGASLIVIAQLIYEKIKAPLLLIKGDGEYEKFVQGLLAVKTRKGVKVVSRRYQPHL
;
A
#
# COMPACT_ATOMS: atom_id res chain seq x y z
N MET A 1 3.17 -32.25 21.41
CA MET A 1 2.71 -31.57 22.63
C MET A 1 1.87 -30.37 22.21
N TYR A 2 0.58 -30.39 22.52
CA TYR A 2 -0.34 -29.28 22.25
C TYR A 2 -0.26 -28.30 23.42
N TYR A 3 0.27 -27.10 23.20
CA TYR A 3 0.12 -26.02 24.17
C TYR A 3 -1.31 -25.48 24.10
N LYS A 4 -2.15 -25.97 25.01
CA LYS A 4 -3.42 -25.35 25.40
C LYS A 4 -3.12 -24.23 26.40
N GLY A 5 -3.69 -23.06 26.13
CA GLY A 5 -4.22 -22.12 27.13
C GLY A 5 -3.27 -21.67 28.23
N GLY A 6 -2.64 -20.52 28.01
CA GLY A 6 -2.06 -19.69 29.07
C GLY A 6 -2.13 -18.24 28.63
N ASN A 7 -2.97 -17.45 29.31
CA ASN A 7 -2.97 -15.99 29.22
C ASN A 7 -1.59 -15.47 29.63
N SER A 8 -0.77 -15.08 28.68
CA SER A 8 0.30 -14.10 28.88
C SER A 8 0.85 -13.74 27.51
N ILE A 9 0.18 -12.80 26.85
CA ILE A 9 0.72 -12.00 25.76
C ILE A 9 1.96 -11.29 26.32
N PRO A 10 3.20 -11.57 25.89
CA PRO A 10 4.30 -10.64 26.06
C PRO A 10 4.37 -9.85 24.74
N LYS A 11 3.44 -8.90 24.48
CA LYS A 11 3.27 -8.38 23.09
C LYS A 11 2.84 -6.93 22.93
N CYS A 12 2.25 -6.27 23.92
CA CYS A 12 1.72 -4.89 23.75
C CYS A 12 2.54 -3.84 24.51
N ASN A 13 2.98 -4.16 25.74
CA ASN A 13 3.77 -3.25 26.55
C ASN A 13 5.14 -2.94 25.91
N ASP A 14 5.64 -3.83 25.04
CA ASP A 14 6.86 -3.63 24.26
C ASP A 14 6.72 -2.52 23.24
N HIS A 15 5.61 -2.51 22.50
CA HIS A 15 5.29 -1.43 21.56
C HIS A 15 5.09 -0.09 22.27
N ARG A 16 4.40 -0.11 23.41
CA ARG A 16 4.19 1.09 24.25
C ARG A 16 5.50 1.66 24.76
N GLU A 17 6.33 0.82 25.38
CA GLU A 17 7.60 1.27 25.98
C GLU A 17 8.62 1.71 24.93
N LEU A 18 8.71 1.01 23.79
CA LEU A 18 9.56 1.43 22.68
C LEU A 18 9.11 2.78 22.11
N SER A 19 7.81 2.95 21.89
CA SER A 19 7.26 4.22 21.41
C SER A 19 7.52 5.34 22.41
N ARG A 20 7.29 5.08 23.71
CA ARG A 20 7.56 6.03 24.80
C ARG A 20 9.02 6.47 24.78
N LYS A 21 9.98 5.52 24.75
CA LYS A 21 11.42 5.84 24.72
C LYS A 21 11.81 6.65 23.48
N VAL A 22 11.41 6.22 22.29
CA VAL A 22 11.73 6.95 21.05
C VAL A 22 11.16 8.36 21.05
N ILE A 23 9.93 8.54 21.53
CA ILE A 23 9.25 9.83 21.56
C ILE A 23 9.84 10.73 22.65
N GLU A 24 9.81 10.28 23.91
CA GLU A 24 10.11 11.13 25.07
C GLU A 24 11.62 11.36 25.25
N GLU A 25 12.44 10.31 25.10
CA GLU A 25 13.87 10.38 25.43
C GLU A 25 14.70 10.88 24.24
N GLU A 26 14.24 10.68 23.00
CA GLU A 26 14.98 11.06 21.80
C GLU A 26 14.29 12.16 21.00
N ILE A 27 13.18 11.89 20.30
CA ILE A 27 12.58 12.86 19.34
C ILE A 27 12.21 14.16 20.06
N CYS A 28 11.38 14.09 21.09
CA CYS A 28 10.89 15.26 21.81
C CYS A 28 11.85 15.76 22.90
N GLY A 29 12.77 14.91 23.35
CA GLY A 29 13.78 15.28 24.32
C GLY A 29 14.98 16.00 23.72
N LYS A 30 15.30 15.79 22.43
CA LYS A 30 16.56 16.25 21.82
C LYS A 30 16.43 16.99 20.49
N TYR A 31 15.33 16.83 19.74
CA TYR A 31 15.20 17.42 18.40
C TYR A 31 14.12 18.50 18.37
N GLU A 32 14.53 19.74 18.64
CA GLU A 32 13.65 20.91 18.68
C GLU A 32 12.90 21.14 17.36
N GLU A 33 13.46 20.71 16.23
CA GLU A 33 12.81 20.85 14.94
C GLU A 33 11.50 20.07 14.84
N PHE A 34 11.22 19.10 15.72
CA PHE A 34 9.99 18.29 15.75
C PHE A 34 8.96 18.74 16.80
N VAL A 35 9.03 19.98 17.26
CA VAL A 35 8.11 20.54 18.30
C VAL A 35 6.61 20.39 17.97
N ASP A 36 6.22 20.46 16.69
CA ASP A 36 4.84 20.29 16.22
C ASP A 36 4.34 18.83 16.38
N LEU A 37 5.18 17.85 16.05
CA LEU A 37 4.94 16.44 16.30
C LEU A 37 4.83 16.17 17.80
N CYS A 38 5.74 16.74 18.60
CA CYS A 38 5.76 16.57 20.05
C CYS A 38 4.51 17.15 20.72
N ASN A 39 4.14 18.38 20.37
CA ASN A 39 2.90 18.99 20.86
C ASN A 39 1.65 18.17 20.48
N PHE A 40 1.63 17.60 19.28
CA PHE A 40 0.54 16.71 18.87
C PHE A 40 0.49 15.45 19.73
N ILE A 41 1.62 14.75 19.89
CA ILE A 41 1.70 13.52 20.68
C ILE A 41 1.34 13.79 22.14
N ASP A 42 1.86 14.85 22.75
CA ASP A 42 1.58 15.18 24.15
C ASP A 42 0.10 15.42 24.40
N SER A 43 -0.58 16.09 23.46
CA SER A 43 -2.02 16.31 23.56
C SER A 43 -2.88 15.04 23.39
N THR A 44 -2.31 13.94 22.90
CA THR A 44 -3.04 12.71 22.56
C THR A 44 -2.36 11.43 23.09
N ARG A 45 -1.43 11.56 24.04
CA ARG A 45 -0.56 10.46 24.51
C ARG A 45 -1.33 9.25 25.04
N ASN A 46 -2.43 9.48 25.74
CA ASN A 46 -3.27 8.40 26.28
C ASN A 46 -3.85 7.53 25.15
N ILE A 47 -4.25 8.16 24.04
CA ILE A 47 -4.79 7.48 22.86
C ILE A 47 -3.70 6.65 22.19
N LEU A 48 -2.48 7.18 22.05
CA LEU A 48 -1.36 6.41 21.51
C LEU A 48 -1.16 5.10 22.30
N ASN A 49 -1.11 5.21 23.63
CA ASN A 49 -0.89 4.05 24.50
C ASN A 49 -2.05 3.04 24.43
N GLU A 50 -3.29 3.50 24.35
CA GLU A 50 -4.46 2.62 24.27
C GLU A 50 -4.52 1.91 22.91
N TYR A 51 -4.30 2.62 21.80
CA TYR A 51 -4.62 2.14 20.46
C TYR A 51 -3.49 1.39 19.76
N ILE A 52 -2.24 1.51 20.23
CA ILE A 52 -1.08 0.85 19.59
C ILE A 52 -1.17 -0.68 19.59
N CYS A 53 -1.99 -1.28 20.46
CA CYS A 53 -2.11 -2.74 20.57
C CYS A 53 -3.41 -3.30 19.98
N GLN A 54 -4.33 -2.43 19.55
CA GLN A 54 -5.60 -2.88 18.99
C GLN A 54 -5.49 -3.81 17.78
N PRO A 55 -4.46 -3.73 16.91
CA PRO A 55 -4.38 -4.67 15.79
C PRO A 55 -4.24 -6.14 16.23
N ASP A 56 -3.76 -6.42 17.43
CA ASP A 56 -3.67 -7.77 18.02
C ASP A 56 -4.93 -8.21 18.78
N GLU A 57 -5.76 -7.26 19.20
CA GLU A 57 -6.92 -7.52 20.03
C GLU A 57 -8.14 -7.93 19.19
N LYS A 58 -8.87 -8.96 19.63
CA LYS A 58 -10.21 -9.26 19.08
C LYS A 58 -11.25 -8.45 19.87
N PRO A 59 -12.18 -7.72 19.23
CA PRO A 59 -12.52 -7.74 17.80
C PRO A 59 -11.84 -6.68 16.91
N TYR A 60 -10.89 -5.91 17.45
CA TYR A 60 -10.27 -4.72 16.84
C TYR A 60 -9.18 -5.00 15.77
N SER A 61 -8.86 -6.27 15.53
CA SER A 61 -7.88 -6.71 14.54
C SER A 61 -8.29 -6.42 13.09
N ASP A 62 -7.32 -5.95 12.31
CA ASP A 62 -7.48 -5.76 10.87
C ASP A 62 -7.62 -7.11 10.16
N ARG A 63 -8.37 -7.11 9.06
CA ARG A 63 -8.64 -8.32 8.29
C ARG A 63 -8.13 -8.23 6.87
N VAL A 64 -7.84 -9.38 6.28
CA VAL A 64 -7.50 -9.50 4.87
C VAL A 64 -8.38 -10.54 4.22
N TYR A 65 -8.89 -10.20 3.04
CA TYR A 65 -9.52 -11.11 2.12
C TYR A 65 -8.57 -11.39 0.96
N GLU A 66 -8.20 -12.65 0.77
CA GLU A 66 -7.26 -13.08 -0.25
C GLU A 66 -7.95 -14.00 -1.26
N VAL A 67 -7.83 -13.65 -2.53
CA VAL A 67 -8.30 -14.44 -3.67
C VAL A 67 -7.09 -14.85 -4.50
N GLU A 68 -6.88 -16.14 -4.64
CA GLU A 68 -5.89 -16.71 -5.54
C GLU A 68 -6.57 -17.08 -6.85
N GLU A 69 -6.19 -16.43 -7.93
CA GLU A 69 -6.67 -16.68 -9.28
C GLU A 69 -5.58 -17.39 -10.07
N TYR A 70 -5.95 -18.43 -10.82
CA TYR A 70 -5.08 -19.17 -11.70
C TYR A 70 -5.88 -19.77 -12.85
N CYS A 71 -5.21 -20.29 -13.88
CA CYS A 71 -5.89 -20.94 -14.99
C CYS A 71 -5.34 -22.34 -15.23
N VAL A 72 -6.21 -23.25 -15.66
CA VAL A 72 -5.84 -24.60 -16.07
C VAL A 72 -6.18 -24.77 -17.53
N CYS A 73 -5.18 -25.00 -18.37
CA CYS A 73 -5.32 -25.26 -19.81
C CYS A 73 -4.87 -26.69 -20.11
N ASN A 74 -5.76 -27.54 -20.65
CA ASN A 74 -5.51 -28.96 -20.90
C ASN A 74 -4.84 -29.69 -19.71
N GLY A 75 -5.30 -29.39 -18.49
CA GLY A 75 -4.79 -30.00 -17.25
C GLY A 75 -3.51 -29.39 -16.68
N LYS A 76 -2.86 -28.41 -17.36
CA LYS A 76 -1.67 -27.71 -16.87
C LYS A 76 -2.01 -26.34 -16.33
N GLU A 77 -1.42 -25.95 -15.20
CA GLU A 77 -1.55 -24.58 -14.69
C GLU A 77 -0.77 -23.62 -15.59
N VAL A 78 -1.43 -22.54 -16.01
CA VAL A 78 -0.83 -21.48 -16.83
C VAL A 78 -1.19 -20.12 -16.27
N GLU A 79 -0.43 -19.14 -16.70
CA GLU A 79 -0.60 -17.74 -16.34
C GLU A 79 -1.94 -17.20 -16.83
N ILE A 80 -2.51 -16.25 -16.08
CA ILE A 80 -3.82 -15.64 -16.42
C ILE A 80 -3.77 -14.89 -17.75
N GLU A 81 -2.65 -14.26 -18.10
CA GLU A 81 -2.46 -13.56 -19.38
C GLU A 81 -2.53 -14.54 -20.55
N THR A 82 -1.75 -15.63 -20.48
CA THR A 82 -1.77 -16.72 -21.47
C THR A 82 -3.15 -17.37 -21.58
N CYS A 83 -3.82 -17.55 -20.45
CA CYS A 83 -5.19 -18.07 -20.42
C CYS A 83 -6.19 -17.12 -21.08
N ASN A 84 -6.10 -15.81 -20.82
CA ASN A 84 -6.94 -14.80 -21.45
C ASN A 84 -6.73 -14.82 -22.96
N TYR A 85 -5.48 -14.88 -23.42
CA TYR A 85 -5.14 -15.01 -24.84
C TYR A 85 -5.83 -16.22 -25.49
N TYR A 86 -5.69 -17.43 -24.92
CA TYR A 86 -6.31 -18.63 -25.49
C TYR A 86 -7.84 -18.57 -25.47
N MET A 87 -8.44 -18.04 -24.39
CA MET A 87 -9.89 -17.88 -24.29
C MET A 87 -10.44 -16.87 -25.30
N GLU A 88 -9.75 -15.73 -25.47
CA GLU A 88 -10.13 -14.68 -26.41
C GLU A 88 -9.98 -15.16 -27.85
N ARG A 89 -8.85 -15.77 -28.20
CA ARG A 89 -8.60 -16.31 -29.53
C ARG A 89 -9.63 -17.37 -29.92
N ARG A 90 -9.99 -18.28 -29.00
CA ARG A 90 -11.08 -19.23 -29.22
C ARG A 90 -12.41 -18.55 -29.50
N ARG A 91 -12.77 -17.54 -28.69
CA ARG A 91 -14.02 -16.78 -28.86
C ARG A 91 -14.06 -16.06 -30.21
N GLU A 92 -12.95 -15.49 -30.66
CA GLU A 92 -12.83 -14.89 -31.99
C GLU A 92 -13.07 -15.90 -33.10
N LEU A 93 -12.39 -17.05 -33.07
CA LEU A 93 -12.52 -18.10 -34.08
C LEU A 93 -13.92 -18.74 -34.10
N GLU A 94 -14.51 -18.99 -32.92
CA GLU A 94 -15.89 -19.46 -32.79
C GLU A 94 -16.90 -18.45 -33.36
N ASN A 95 -16.67 -17.16 -33.15
CA ASN A 95 -17.49 -16.11 -33.76
C ASN A 95 -17.32 -16.06 -35.28
N LEU A 96 -16.09 -16.18 -35.78
CA LEU A 96 -15.83 -16.24 -37.22
C LEU A 96 -16.58 -17.40 -37.86
N LEU A 97 -16.56 -18.61 -37.27
CA LEU A 97 -17.29 -19.78 -37.79
C LEU A 97 -18.80 -19.58 -37.93
N ARG A 98 -19.40 -18.61 -37.22
CA ARG A 98 -20.82 -18.27 -37.34
C ARG A 98 -21.12 -17.43 -38.59
N ASN A 99 -20.11 -16.87 -39.23
CA ASN A 99 -20.28 -16.12 -40.47
C ASN A 99 -20.65 -17.08 -41.63
N SER A 100 -21.84 -16.89 -42.20
CA SER A 100 -22.34 -17.67 -43.32
C SER A 100 -21.60 -17.40 -44.63
N ALA A 101 -20.85 -16.29 -44.73
CA ALA A 101 -20.09 -15.92 -45.93
C ALA A 101 -18.71 -16.62 -46.05
N LEU A 102 -18.27 -17.36 -45.02
CA LEU A 102 -17.00 -18.09 -45.08
C LEU A 102 -17.08 -19.30 -46.01
N SER A 103 -16.08 -19.45 -46.87
CA SER A 103 -15.91 -20.63 -47.72
C SER A 103 -15.63 -21.89 -46.92
N THR A 104 -15.85 -23.07 -47.53
CA THR A 104 -15.56 -24.38 -46.91
C THR A 104 -14.11 -24.47 -46.43
N THR A 105 -13.16 -24.02 -47.25
CA THR A 105 -11.72 -24.06 -46.95
C THR A 105 -11.34 -23.15 -45.78
N GLU A 106 -11.95 -21.96 -45.68
CA GLU A 106 -11.71 -21.07 -44.53
C GLU A 106 -12.29 -21.64 -43.24
N ARG A 107 -13.47 -22.28 -43.32
CA ARG A 107 -14.08 -22.97 -42.17
C ARG A 107 -13.23 -24.12 -41.66
N GLU A 108 -12.62 -24.89 -42.55
CA GLU A 108 -11.70 -25.99 -42.18
C GLU A 108 -10.45 -25.46 -41.48
N LYS A 109 -9.81 -24.41 -42.03
CA LYS A 109 -8.65 -23.75 -41.39
C LYS A 109 -8.97 -23.25 -39.99
N ILE A 110 -10.12 -22.59 -39.80
CA ILE A 110 -10.53 -22.09 -38.49
C ILE A 110 -10.78 -23.26 -37.50
N LYS A 111 -11.37 -24.36 -37.95
CA LYS A 111 -11.57 -25.57 -37.11
C LYS A 111 -10.25 -26.21 -36.71
N GLU A 112 -9.27 -26.27 -37.61
CA GLU A 112 -7.93 -26.77 -37.33
C GLU A 112 -7.24 -25.89 -36.28
N GLU A 113 -7.28 -24.57 -36.46
CA GLU A 113 -6.73 -23.63 -35.47
C GLU A 113 -7.41 -23.76 -34.10
N LEU A 114 -8.73 -23.89 -34.06
CA LEU A 114 -9.48 -24.15 -32.82
C LEU A 114 -9.06 -25.46 -32.14
N GLY A 115 -8.72 -26.50 -32.92
CA GLY A 115 -8.20 -27.76 -32.41
C GLY A 115 -6.84 -27.63 -31.74
N ASN A 116 -6.02 -26.66 -32.18
CA ASN A 116 -4.69 -26.39 -31.65
C ASN A 116 -4.69 -25.47 -30.42
N ILE A 117 -5.79 -24.76 -30.14
CA ILE A 117 -5.89 -23.90 -28.96
C ILE A 117 -6.35 -24.72 -27.75
N PRO A 118 -5.56 -24.77 -26.66
CA PRO A 118 -5.91 -25.55 -25.48
C PRO A 118 -7.20 -25.07 -24.82
N TYR A 119 -7.97 -26.00 -24.26
CA TYR A 119 -9.15 -25.68 -23.46
C TYR A 119 -8.72 -25.16 -22.10
N CYS A 120 -9.01 -23.89 -21.85
CA CYS A 120 -8.64 -23.18 -20.65
C CYS A 120 -9.83 -22.93 -19.73
N ARG A 121 -9.63 -23.09 -18.42
CA ARG A 121 -10.63 -22.73 -17.40
C ARG A 121 -9.97 -21.92 -16.28
N LYS A 122 -10.49 -20.72 -16.05
CA LYS A 122 -10.14 -19.91 -14.88
C LYS A 122 -10.62 -20.60 -13.60
N ARG A 123 -9.75 -20.61 -12.59
CA ARG A 123 -10.00 -21.10 -11.25
C ARG A 123 -9.72 -19.98 -10.27
N SER A 124 -10.55 -19.88 -9.25
CA SER A 124 -10.32 -19.00 -8.11
C SER A 124 -10.45 -19.80 -6.82
N ARG A 125 -9.55 -19.53 -5.88
CA ARG A 125 -9.64 -19.98 -4.50
C ARG A 125 -9.74 -18.75 -3.63
N SER A 126 -10.93 -18.48 -3.10
CA SER A 126 -11.13 -17.45 -2.09
C SER A 126 -10.83 -18.02 -0.71
N SER A 127 -9.97 -17.34 0.04
CA SER A 127 -9.87 -17.58 1.48
C SER A 127 -11.01 -16.90 2.22
N HIS A 128 -11.42 -17.45 3.37
CA HIS A 128 -12.26 -16.72 4.31
C HIS A 128 -11.51 -15.51 4.86
N ARG A 129 -12.27 -14.48 5.30
CA ARG A 129 -11.70 -13.31 5.98
C ARG A 129 -10.87 -13.79 7.17
N LYS A 130 -9.56 -13.55 7.13
CA LYS A 130 -8.62 -13.90 8.19
C LYS A 130 -8.02 -12.63 8.80
N PRO A 131 -7.63 -12.64 10.08
CA PRO A 131 -6.83 -11.57 10.65
C PRO A 131 -5.60 -11.33 9.78
N VAL A 132 -5.21 -10.07 9.65
CA VAL A 132 -3.94 -9.72 9.01
C VAL A 132 -2.83 -10.33 9.86
N LYS A 133 -1.99 -11.10 9.20
CA LYS A 133 -0.86 -11.77 9.82
C LYS A 133 0.43 -11.15 9.28
N HIS A 134 1.40 -10.92 10.14
CA HIS A 134 2.76 -10.51 9.75
C HIS A 134 3.44 -11.67 9.01
N HIS A 135 4.30 -11.39 8.05
CA HIS A 135 4.98 -12.43 7.24
C HIS A 135 6.50 -12.25 7.21
N GLY A 136 7.05 -11.41 8.10
CA GLY A 136 8.38 -10.82 7.98
C GLY A 136 8.33 -9.59 7.07
N GLY A 137 8.82 -8.46 7.56
CA GLY A 137 8.68 -7.13 6.95
C GLY A 137 7.39 -6.41 7.37
N VAL A 138 7.41 -5.07 7.31
CA VAL A 138 6.24 -4.23 7.63
C VAL A 138 5.11 -4.56 6.65
N ASN A 139 3.87 -4.63 7.13
CA ASN A 139 2.73 -4.62 6.22
C ASN A 139 2.56 -3.20 5.63
N GLU A 140 3.37 -2.90 4.62
CA GLU A 140 3.48 -1.58 3.99
C GLU A 140 2.14 -1.00 3.56
N THR A 141 1.20 -1.87 3.15
CA THR A 141 -0.13 -1.45 2.71
C THR A 141 -0.95 -0.85 3.85
N LEU A 142 -1.03 -1.55 4.99
CA LEU A 142 -1.74 -1.04 6.15
C LEU A 142 -0.98 0.09 6.82
N TRP A 143 0.34 -0.03 6.96
CA TRP A 143 1.19 1.03 7.48
C TRP A 143 0.98 2.33 6.70
N TRP A 144 1.07 2.30 5.36
CA TRP A 144 0.89 3.49 4.54
C TRP A 144 -0.54 4.02 4.59
N TYR A 145 -1.54 3.13 4.58
CA TYR A 145 -2.93 3.51 4.79
C TYR A 145 -3.11 4.29 6.10
N TYR A 146 -2.58 3.78 7.21
CA TYR A 146 -2.74 4.40 8.52
C TYR A 146 -1.95 5.71 8.64
N VAL A 147 -0.71 5.79 8.14
CA VAL A 147 0.06 7.05 8.10
C VAL A 147 -0.68 8.12 7.28
N TYR A 148 -1.15 7.76 6.08
CA TYR A 148 -1.85 8.70 5.20
C TYR A 148 -3.21 9.15 5.77
N THR A 149 -3.97 8.22 6.33
CA THR A 149 -5.27 8.54 6.94
C THR A 149 -5.14 9.26 8.29
N ALA A 150 -4.07 9.01 9.05
CA ALA A 150 -3.73 9.81 10.24
C ALA A 150 -3.48 11.26 9.84
N ALA A 151 -2.63 11.50 8.82
CA ALA A 151 -2.37 12.84 8.32
C ALA A 151 -3.67 13.51 7.86
N LYS A 152 -4.59 12.79 7.21
CA LYS A 152 -5.90 13.33 6.83
C LYS A 152 -6.69 13.84 8.03
N ASP A 153 -6.79 13.03 9.08
CA ASP A 153 -7.58 13.36 10.27
C ASP A 153 -6.91 14.50 11.05
N TYR A 154 -5.59 14.54 11.12
CA TYR A 154 -4.83 15.67 11.67
C TYR A 154 -5.18 16.97 10.95
N MET A 155 -5.12 16.99 9.61
CA MET A 155 -5.42 18.17 8.78
C MET A 155 -6.89 18.63 8.90
N ARG A 156 -7.78 17.76 9.39
CA ARG A 156 -9.19 18.08 9.69
C ARG A 156 -9.41 18.55 11.13
N GLY A 157 -8.38 18.58 11.97
CA GLY A 157 -8.49 18.87 13.40
C GLY A 157 -9.02 17.70 14.23
N LEU A 158 -9.15 16.50 13.64
CA LEU A 158 -9.60 15.28 14.32
C LEU A 158 -8.40 14.59 14.98
N LYS A 159 -7.80 15.26 15.98
CA LYS A 159 -6.53 14.83 16.59
C LYS A 159 -6.60 13.42 17.20
N ASP A 160 -7.71 13.08 17.85
CA ASP A 160 -7.90 11.78 18.48
C ASP A 160 -7.91 10.65 17.45
N TYR A 161 -8.73 10.77 16.40
CA TYR A 161 -8.76 9.80 15.29
C TYR A 161 -7.42 9.72 14.55
N SER A 162 -6.73 10.85 14.38
CA SER A 162 -5.38 10.88 13.84
C SER A 162 -4.42 10.04 14.69
N MET A 163 -4.46 10.19 16.02
CA MET A 163 -3.58 9.44 16.91
C MET A 163 -3.93 7.95 16.94
N MET A 164 -5.22 7.60 16.94
CA MET A 164 -5.67 6.20 16.83
C MET A 164 -5.07 5.52 15.59
N ARG A 165 -5.11 6.20 14.43
CA ARG A 165 -4.53 5.69 13.19
C ARG A 165 -3.01 5.62 13.25
N LEU A 166 -2.35 6.66 13.76
CA LEU A 166 -0.90 6.69 13.90
C LEU A 166 -0.40 5.57 14.82
N ALA A 167 -1.11 5.29 15.92
CA ALA A 167 -0.81 4.19 16.82
C ALA A 167 -0.84 2.83 16.10
N ARG A 168 -1.86 2.59 15.26
CA ARG A 168 -1.93 1.37 14.43
C ARG A 168 -0.81 1.32 13.39
N ALA A 169 -0.39 2.44 12.81
CA ALA A 169 0.77 2.47 11.92
C ALA A 169 2.07 2.09 12.66
N LEU A 170 2.27 2.59 13.88
CA LEU A 170 3.45 2.28 14.70
C LEU A 170 3.52 0.80 15.05
N HIS A 171 2.37 0.19 15.37
CA HIS A 171 2.28 -1.25 15.56
C HIS A 171 2.81 -2.02 14.34
N TYR A 172 2.26 -1.77 13.15
CA TYR A 172 2.73 -2.43 11.93
C TYR A 172 4.21 -2.19 11.62
N ALA A 173 4.71 -1.00 11.95
CA ALA A 173 6.12 -0.65 11.78
C ALA A 173 7.02 -1.47 12.73
N GLN A 174 6.60 -1.59 14.00
CA GLN A 174 7.32 -2.35 15.03
C GLN A 174 7.22 -3.87 14.84
N ASP A 175 6.14 -4.39 14.25
CA ASP A 175 6.08 -5.82 13.94
C ASP A 175 6.90 -6.22 12.73
N GLY A 176 7.16 -5.28 11.83
CA GLY A 176 7.82 -5.58 10.55
C GLY A 176 9.15 -6.32 10.70
N PRO A 177 10.06 -5.88 11.58
CA PRO A 177 11.35 -6.52 11.81
C PRO A 177 11.27 -7.97 12.33
N LEU A 178 10.13 -8.39 12.89
CA LEU A 178 9.94 -9.74 13.41
C LEU A 178 9.77 -10.74 12.26
N SER A 179 10.81 -11.52 11.99
CA SER A 179 10.72 -12.58 11.00
C SER A 179 9.79 -13.71 11.47
N ARG A 180 8.95 -14.20 10.56
CA ARG A 180 8.16 -15.43 10.76
C ARG A 180 8.91 -16.70 10.38
N LYS A 181 10.04 -16.56 9.68
CA LYS A 181 10.82 -17.65 9.09
C LYS A 181 12.30 -17.40 9.35
N ILE A 182 12.96 -18.34 10.00
CA ILE A 182 14.41 -18.33 10.11
C ILE A 182 14.94 -19.46 9.24
N PHE A 183 15.87 -19.14 8.35
CA PHE A 183 16.62 -20.11 7.57
C PHE A 183 17.89 -20.44 8.34
N VAL A 184 18.01 -21.67 8.80
CA VAL A 184 19.19 -22.17 9.53
C VAL A 184 19.98 -23.05 8.57
N GLU A 185 21.21 -22.65 8.25
CA GLU A 185 22.15 -23.54 7.57
C GLU A 185 22.64 -24.61 8.53
N GLY A 186 22.40 -25.87 8.19
CA GLY A 186 22.96 -27.04 8.84
C GLY A 186 23.78 -27.88 7.88
N GLU A 187 24.48 -28.90 8.39
CA GLU A 187 25.31 -29.82 7.59
C GLU A 187 24.55 -30.52 6.45
N LEU A 188 23.21 -30.60 6.54
CA LEU A 188 22.34 -31.24 5.55
C LEU A 188 21.59 -30.25 4.63
N GLY A 189 21.90 -28.95 4.73
CA GLY A 189 21.30 -27.89 3.91
C GLY A 189 20.62 -26.80 4.73
N ILE A 190 19.90 -25.92 4.03
CA ILE A 190 19.13 -24.81 4.64
C ILE A 190 17.79 -25.35 5.13
N HIS A 191 17.55 -25.29 6.45
CA HIS A 191 16.29 -25.66 7.08
C HIS A 191 15.46 -24.42 7.42
N GLU A 192 14.22 -24.40 6.97
CA GLU A 192 13.25 -23.35 7.29
C GLU A 192 12.53 -23.70 8.60
N VAL A 193 12.61 -22.81 9.60
CA VAL A 193 11.82 -22.90 10.82
C VAL A 193 10.67 -21.91 10.75
N ASP A 194 9.44 -22.42 10.69
CA ASP A 194 8.19 -21.64 10.65
C ASP A 194 7.74 -21.17 12.05
N ASP A 195 7.01 -20.05 12.07
CA ASP A 195 6.30 -19.49 13.25
C ASP A 195 7.21 -19.12 14.44
N VAL A 196 8.43 -18.68 14.16
CA VAL A 196 9.38 -18.20 15.19
C VAL A 196 9.00 -16.83 15.75
N HIS A 197 8.02 -16.15 15.16
CA HIS A 197 7.55 -14.82 15.55
C HIS A 197 7.20 -14.73 17.05
N ASP A 198 6.35 -15.64 17.55
CA ASP A 198 5.96 -15.65 18.96
C ASP A 198 7.16 -15.93 19.90
N ASN A 199 8.10 -16.77 19.46
CA ASN A 199 9.33 -17.07 20.22
C ASN A 199 10.29 -15.88 20.25
N LEU A 200 10.38 -15.13 19.15
CA LEU A 200 11.21 -13.93 19.03
C LEU A 200 10.64 -12.77 19.84
N GLU A 201 9.33 -12.58 19.82
CA GLU A 201 8.62 -11.64 20.71
C GLU A 201 8.92 -11.98 22.18
N TYR A 202 8.76 -13.25 22.56
CA TYR A 202 9.06 -13.69 23.92
C TYR A 202 10.53 -13.44 24.31
N ALA A 203 11.47 -13.69 23.39
CA ALA A 203 12.89 -13.42 23.62
C ALA A 203 13.16 -11.91 23.76
N ILE A 204 12.48 -11.07 22.98
CA ILE A 204 12.55 -9.61 23.09
C ILE A 204 12.03 -9.18 24.45
N SER A 205 10.81 -9.54 24.85
CA SER A 205 10.25 -9.09 26.13
C SER A 205 11.13 -9.43 27.33
N ASN A 206 11.77 -10.62 27.34
CA ASN A 206 12.67 -11.03 28.42
C ASN A 206 14.04 -10.33 28.41
N THR A 207 14.48 -9.83 27.25
CA THR A 207 15.81 -9.22 27.10
C THR A 207 15.73 -7.69 27.01
N ARG A 208 14.55 -7.15 26.71
CA ARG A 208 14.27 -5.74 26.39
C ARG A 208 14.68 -4.82 27.52
N GLU A 209 14.25 -5.07 28.76
CA GLU A 209 14.53 -4.16 29.89
C GLU A 209 16.03 -3.98 30.09
N ARG A 210 16.79 -5.09 30.21
CA ARG A 210 18.25 -5.02 30.35
C ARG A 210 18.96 -4.44 29.12
N ARG A 211 18.43 -4.62 27.91
CA ARG A 211 19.09 -4.15 26.68
C ARG A 211 18.78 -2.70 26.38
N LEU A 212 17.52 -2.26 26.50
CA LEU A 212 17.12 -0.86 26.29
C LEU A 212 17.74 0.09 27.30
N GLU A 213 18.05 -0.35 28.52
CA GLU A 213 18.78 0.46 29.50
C GLU A 213 20.24 0.71 29.11
N THR A 214 20.82 -0.18 28.28
CA THR A 214 22.24 -0.13 27.89
C THR A 214 22.48 0.26 26.44
N LEU A 215 21.44 0.22 25.61
CA LEU A 215 21.52 0.51 24.17
C LEU A 215 21.49 2.01 23.96
N ASP A 216 22.50 2.54 23.27
CA ASP A 216 22.45 3.91 22.77
C ASP A 216 21.48 3.99 21.59
N ILE A 217 20.27 4.46 21.87
CA ILE A 217 19.18 4.53 20.88
C ILE A 217 19.25 5.78 20.00
N ALA A 218 20.00 6.81 20.38
CA ALA A 218 20.10 8.07 19.66
C ALA A 218 20.54 7.90 18.18
N PRO A 219 21.64 7.20 17.85
CA PRO A 219 22.06 7.03 16.46
C PRO A 219 21.07 6.17 15.66
N ILE A 220 20.30 5.30 16.32
CA ILE A 220 19.27 4.47 15.67
C ILE A 220 18.07 5.32 15.30
N VAL A 221 17.57 6.12 16.25
CA VAL A 221 16.48 7.07 16.02
C VAL A 221 16.86 8.03 14.90
N GLN A 222 18.06 8.61 14.94
CA GLN A 222 18.55 9.54 13.92
C GLN A 222 18.48 8.94 12.51
N ARG A 223 18.93 7.69 12.29
CA ARG A 223 18.83 7.03 10.98
C ARG A 223 17.39 6.94 10.47
N GLY A 224 16.45 6.58 11.35
CA GLY A 224 15.03 6.50 11.00
C GLY A 224 14.46 7.86 10.57
N MET A 225 14.82 8.92 11.31
CA MET A 225 14.39 10.28 11.00
C MET A 225 14.99 10.80 9.69
N GLU A 226 16.31 10.67 9.50
CA GLU A 226 17.01 11.09 8.29
C GLU A 226 16.47 10.38 7.04
N LYS A 227 16.16 9.09 7.16
CA LYS A 227 15.51 8.34 6.08
C LYS A 227 14.12 8.88 5.76
N ALA A 228 13.31 9.24 6.76
CA ALA A 228 11.99 9.81 6.53
C ALA A 228 12.05 11.22 5.89
N VAL A 229 12.97 12.07 6.34
CA VAL A 229 13.17 13.45 5.85
C VAL A 229 13.74 13.48 4.44
N SER A 230 14.66 12.57 4.10
CA SER A 230 15.31 12.53 2.78
C SER A 230 14.38 12.05 1.66
N GLU A 231 13.29 11.36 1.99
CA GLU A 231 12.33 10.84 1.02
C GLU A 231 11.24 11.86 0.66
N ASN A 232 10.64 11.71 -0.52
CA ASN A 232 9.42 12.45 -0.82
C ASN A 232 8.31 12.07 0.20
N PRO A 233 7.57 13.04 0.77
CA PRO A 233 6.58 12.77 1.82
C PRO A 233 5.50 11.75 1.44
N PHE A 234 5.12 11.67 0.16
CA PHE A 234 4.05 10.79 -0.36
C PHE A 234 4.57 9.51 -1.00
N SER A 235 5.83 9.14 -0.74
CA SER A 235 6.44 7.89 -1.18
C SER A 235 7.31 7.32 -0.07
N TYR A 236 7.61 6.02 -0.12
CA TYR A 236 8.50 5.38 0.83
C TYR A 236 9.31 4.29 0.13
N ASP A 237 10.49 4.00 0.67
CA ASP A 237 11.33 2.91 0.21
C ASP A 237 10.84 1.57 0.79
N LYS A 238 10.31 0.72 -0.09
CA LYS A 238 9.84 -0.62 0.26
C LYS A 238 10.95 -1.53 0.76
N ASN A 239 12.17 -1.39 0.22
CA ASN A 239 13.30 -2.20 0.66
C ASN A 239 13.71 -1.83 2.09
N TYR A 240 13.57 -0.55 2.45
CA TYR A 240 13.85 -0.08 3.79
C TYR A 240 12.91 -0.70 4.83
N LEU A 241 11.60 -0.71 4.58
CA LEU A 241 10.57 -1.31 5.44
C LEU A 241 10.47 -2.84 5.34
N GLY A 242 11.06 -3.43 4.30
CA GLY A 242 11.17 -4.88 4.11
C GLY A 242 12.29 -5.54 4.92
N ARG A 243 13.13 -4.76 5.64
CA ARG A 243 14.21 -5.31 6.47
C ARG A 243 13.66 -6.08 7.66
N THR A 244 14.21 -7.27 7.89
CA THR A 244 13.95 -8.12 9.06
C THR A 244 15.21 -8.28 9.89
N GLY A 245 15.06 -8.39 11.21
CA GLY A 245 16.20 -8.66 12.08
C GLY A 245 16.56 -10.14 12.09
N THR A 246 17.86 -10.44 12.22
CA THR A 246 18.41 -11.79 12.32
C THR A 246 18.77 -12.19 13.75
N SER A 247 18.71 -11.24 14.69
CA SER A 247 18.95 -11.42 16.12
C SER A 247 18.02 -10.50 16.95
N VAL A 248 17.79 -10.83 18.22
CA VAL A 248 16.97 -10.01 19.15
C VAL A 248 17.40 -8.55 19.17
N LEU A 249 18.72 -8.27 19.21
CA LEU A 249 19.24 -6.91 19.20
C LEU A 249 18.90 -6.20 17.88
N SER A 250 19.22 -6.81 16.74
CA SER A 250 18.93 -6.20 15.42
C SER A 250 17.43 -5.95 15.19
N VAL A 251 16.56 -6.81 15.73
CA VAL A 251 15.12 -6.62 15.68
C VAL A 251 14.73 -5.38 16.48
N LEU A 252 15.22 -5.28 17.72
CA LEU A 252 14.95 -4.14 18.60
C LEU A 252 15.44 -2.82 18.00
N GLU A 253 16.64 -2.81 17.41
CA GLU A 253 17.19 -1.65 16.70
C GLU A 253 16.29 -1.25 15.51
N LEU A 254 15.86 -2.22 14.70
CA LEU A 254 14.95 -1.95 13.58
C LEU A 254 13.56 -1.48 14.05
N MET A 255 13.04 -2.00 15.17
CA MET A 255 11.79 -1.52 15.75
C MET A 255 11.89 -0.06 16.16
N ILE A 256 12.98 0.33 16.82
CA ILE A 256 13.29 1.72 17.20
C ILE A 256 13.39 2.59 15.94
N GLU A 257 14.17 2.14 14.95
CA GLU A 257 14.40 2.87 13.70
C GLU A 257 13.10 3.09 12.92
N PHE A 258 12.25 2.06 12.81
CA PHE A 258 10.95 2.15 12.12
C PHE A 258 9.89 2.93 12.90
N THR A 259 9.99 2.98 14.23
CA THR A 259 9.16 3.86 15.08
C THR A 259 9.47 5.31 14.74
N ALA A 260 10.75 5.70 14.77
CA ALA A 260 11.19 7.05 14.43
C ALA A 260 10.83 7.42 12.98
N TYR A 261 11.10 6.52 12.03
CA TYR A 261 10.73 6.70 10.62
C TYR A 261 9.23 6.96 10.46
N THR A 262 8.36 6.19 11.11
CA THR A 262 6.90 6.32 10.98
C THR A 262 6.39 7.65 11.52
N LEU A 263 6.87 8.07 12.70
CA LEU A 263 6.50 9.34 13.32
C LEU A 263 6.93 10.54 12.45
N VAL A 264 8.17 10.52 11.97
CA VAL A 264 8.71 11.60 11.12
C VAL A 264 8.04 11.60 9.74
N LYS A 265 7.73 10.42 9.19
CA LYS A 265 7.00 10.34 7.91
C LYS A 265 5.61 10.97 8.00
N PHE A 266 4.89 10.71 9.09
CA PHE A 266 3.61 11.34 9.36
C PHE A 266 3.71 12.87 9.41
N ILE A 267 4.65 13.43 10.20
CA ILE A 267 4.73 14.89 10.33
C ILE A 267 5.24 15.55 9.04
N GLU A 268 6.14 14.92 8.28
CA GLU A 268 6.59 15.46 7.00
C GLU A 268 5.47 15.54 5.96
N ILE A 269 4.51 14.60 5.98
CA ILE A 269 3.29 14.70 5.16
C ILE A 269 2.46 15.92 5.57
N VAL A 270 2.19 16.08 6.86
CA VAL A 270 1.43 17.21 7.41
C VAL A 270 2.09 18.54 7.02
N ARG A 271 3.38 18.70 7.34
CA ARG A 271 4.18 19.89 7.02
C ARG A 271 4.23 20.19 5.53
N PHE A 272 4.34 19.17 4.68
CA PHE A 272 4.31 19.38 3.23
C PHE A 272 2.98 19.98 2.79
N VAL A 273 1.87 19.42 3.27
CA VAL A 273 0.52 19.87 2.89
C VAL A 273 0.27 21.28 3.41
N ASP A 274 0.62 21.57 4.66
CA ASP A 274 0.46 22.91 5.25
C ASP A 274 1.26 23.97 4.48
N ARG A 275 2.56 23.72 4.23
CA ARG A 275 3.41 24.64 3.47
C ARG A 275 2.98 24.80 2.02
N SER A 276 2.43 23.75 1.40
CA SER A 276 2.09 23.72 -0.03
C SER A 276 0.61 23.97 -0.33
N LYS A 277 -0.23 24.22 0.68
CA LYS A 277 -1.69 24.25 0.57
C LYS A 277 -2.19 25.15 -0.57
N GLU A 278 -1.76 26.41 -0.60
CA GLU A 278 -2.16 27.37 -1.62
C GLU A 278 -1.69 26.97 -3.02
N LYS A 279 -0.46 26.44 -3.12
CA LYS A 279 0.12 25.96 -4.38
C LYS A 279 -0.65 24.75 -4.92
N LEU A 280 -1.03 23.81 -4.05
CA LEU A 280 -1.84 22.65 -4.40
C LEU A 280 -3.22 23.06 -4.91
N LEU A 281 -3.89 23.99 -4.23
CA LEU A 281 -5.19 24.51 -4.65
C LEU A 281 -5.10 25.28 -5.99
N ARG A 282 -4.04 26.04 -6.20
CA ARG A 282 -3.77 26.74 -7.46
C ARG A 282 -3.54 25.76 -8.61
N HIS A 283 -2.75 24.72 -8.40
CA HIS A 283 -2.56 23.67 -9.41
C HIS A 283 -3.83 22.88 -9.70
N ASP A 284 -4.69 22.63 -8.70
CA ASP A 284 -6.00 22.03 -8.96
C ASP A 284 -6.90 22.94 -9.82
N LYS A 285 -6.91 24.25 -9.55
CA LYS A 285 -7.64 25.22 -10.38
C LYS A 285 -7.11 25.24 -11.82
N LEU A 286 -5.78 25.24 -11.98
CA LEU A 286 -5.14 25.18 -13.29
C LEU A 286 -5.51 23.88 -14.03
N ARG A 287 -5.37 22.73 -13.38
CA ARG A 287 -5.79 21.41 -13.90
C ARG A 287 -7.23 21.47 -14.41
N LYS A 288 -8.17 21.94 -13.59
CA LYS A 288 -9.59 22.02 -13.97
C LYS A 288 -9.79 22.94 -15.18
N THR A 289 -9.11 24.07 -15.21
CA THR A 289 -9.18 25.03 -16.33
C THR A 289 -8.68 24.40 -17.63
N LEU A 290 -7.51 23.74 -17.59
CA LEU A 290 -6.92 23.05 -18.75
C LEU A 290 -7.82 21.90 -19.23
N MET A 291 -8.36 21.10 -18.30
CA MET A 291 -9.28 20.00 -18.62
C MET A 291 -10.55 20.53 -19.29
N THR A 292 -11.17 21.56 -18.72
CA THR A 292 -12.38 22.17 -19.29
C THR A 292 -12.11 22.80 -20.65
N ALA A 293 -11.01 23.54 -20.81
CA ALA A 293 -10.62 24.13 -22.08
C ALA A 293 -10.41 23.06 -23.16
N GLY A 294 -9.64 22.00 -22.85
CA GLY A 294 -9.39 20.92 -23.80
C GLY A 294 -10.66 20.15 -24.20
N ILE A 295 -11.58 19.92 -23.25
CA ILE A 295 -12.88 19.30 -23.56
C ILE A 295 -13.73 20.20 -24.45
N ILE A 296 -13.80 21.51 -24.17
CA ILE A 296 -14.54 22.48 -24.99
C ILE A 296 -13.99 22.51 -26.41
N GLU A 297 -12.66 22.53 -26.59
CA GLU A 297 -12.03 22.50 -27.91
C GLU A 297 -12.37 21.24 -28.70
N ILE A 298 -12.31 20.06 -28.07
CA ILE A 298 -12.68 18.79 -28.74
C ILE A 298 -14.15 18.78 -29.14
N ILE A 299 -15.06 19.26 -28.28
CA ILE A 299 -16.49 19.35 -28.59
C ILE A 299 -16.74 20.35 -29.72
N ALA A 300 -16.09 21.51 -29.68
CA ALA A 300 -16.20 22.53 -30.73
C ALA A 300 -15.74 21.99 -32.09
N VAL A 301 -14.64 21.24 -32.13
CA VAL A 301 -14.18 20.55 -33.34
C VAL A 301 -15.18 19.51 -33.83
N ALA A 302 -15.72 18.69 -32.92
CA ALA A 302 -16.71 17.67 -33.25
C ALA A 302 -18.01 18.27 -33.81
N LEU A 303 -18.42 19.45 -33.33
CA LEU A 303 -19.57 20.18 -33.87
C LEU A 303 -19.24 20.85 -35.21
N ALA A 304 -18.07 21.47 -35.36
CA ALA A 304 -17.66 22.15 -36.58
C ALA A 304 -17.41 21.20 -37.77
N SER A 305 -16.92 19.99 -37.50
CA SER A 305 -16.68 18.96 -38.53
C SER A 305 -17.96 18.46 -39.21
N VAL A 306 -19.12 18.61 -38.56
CA VAL A 306 -20.44 18.30 -39.14
C VAL A 306 -20.86 19.33 -40.19
N TYR A 307 -20.34 20.56 -40.13
CA TYR A 307 -20.79 21.68 -40.98
C TYR A 307 -19.75 22.15 -42.01
N PHE A 308 -18.46 21.87 -41.84
CA PHE A 308 -17.40 22.45 -42.69
C PHE A 308 -16.36 21.41 -43.17
N ALA A 309 -16.63 20.77 -44.31
CA ALA A 309 -15.75 19.79 -44.95
C ALA A 309 -14.35 20.31 -45.40
N PRO A 310 -14.13 21.58 -45.79
CA PRO A 310 -12.80 22.02 -46.27
C PRO A 310 -11.80 22.45 -45.18
N LEU A 311 -12.14 22.31 -43.88
CA LEU A 311 -11.32 22.78 -42.75
C LEU A 311 -10.57 21.67 -41.98
N GLN A 312 -10.42 20.48 -42.58
CA GLN A 312 -9.92 19.29 -41.90
C GLN A 312 -8.56 19.46 -41.19
N ALA A 313 -7.61 20.18 -41.79
CA ALA A 313 -6.31 20.42 -41.17
C ALA A 313 -6.40 21.30 -39.91
N MET A 314 -7.24 22.34 -39.93
CA MET A 314 -7.45 23.23 -38.78
C MET A 314 -8.19 22.51 -37.65
N LEU A 315 -9.19 21.70 -38.00
CA LEU A 315 -9.92 20.86 -37.05
C LEU A 315 -9.01 19.80 -36.39
N LEU A 316 -8.09 19.20 -37.16
CA LEU A 316 -7.09 18.28 -36.63
C LEU A 316 -6.16 18.98 -35.63
N TRP A 317 -5.64 20.16 -35.96
CA TRP A 317 -4.79 20.94 -35.06
C TRP A 317 -5.50 21.30 -33.75
N LEU A 318 -6.74 21.77 -33.81
CA LEU A 318 -7.54 22.08 -32.61
C LEU A 318 -7.80 20.83 -31.75
N THR A 319 -7.99 19.66 -32.37
CA THR A 319 -8.12 18.39 -31.63
C THR A 319 -6.82 18.04 -30.92
N VAL A 320 -5.67 18.21 -31.58
CA VAL A 320 -4.35 17.96 -30.99
C VAL A 320 -4.11 18.90 -29.81
N VAL A 321 -4.44 20.19 -29.94
CA VAL A 321 -4.32 21.17 -28.85
C VAL A 321 -5.21 20.78 -27.67
N GLY A 322 -6.50 20.51 -27.92
CA GLY A 322 -7.44 20.14 -26.85
C GLY A 322 -7.05 18.85 -26.13
N ALA A 323 -6.64 17.82 -26.87
CA ALA A 323 -6.10 16.58 -26.30
C ALA A 323 -4.83 16.84 -25.47
N SER A 324 -3.92 17.69 -25.95
CA SER A 324 -2.70 18.04 -25.20
C SER A 324 -3.03 18.73 -23.88
N LEU A 325 -4.00 19.64 -23.86
CA LEU A 325 -4.44 20.30 -22.63
C LEU A 325 -5.00 19.30 -21.62
N ILE A 326 -5.80 18.33 -22.06
CA ILE A 326 -6.33 17.25 -21.22
C ILE A 326 -5.19 16.40 -20.64
N VAL A 327 -4.22 16.01 -21.46
CA VAL A 327 -3.07 15.21 -21.02
C VAL A 327 -2.24 15.97 -19.98
N ILE A 328 -1.94 17.25 -20.23
CA ILE A 328 -1.21 18.10 -19.27
C ILE A 328 -2.00 18.22 -17.96
N ALA A 329 -3.31 18.41 -18.03
CA ALA A 329 -4.17 18.45 -16.85
C ALA A 329 -4.09 17.14 -16.04
N GLN A 330 -4.10 15.98 -16.71
CA GLN A 330 -3.97 14.69 -16.04
C GLN A 330 -2.60 14.51 -15.38
N LEU A 331 -1.51 14.90 -16.07
CA LEU A 331 -0.16 14.85 -15.50
C LEU A 331 -0.02 15.73 -14.25
N ILE A 332 -0.61 16.93 -14.27
CA ILE A 332 -0.69 17.78 -13.08
C ILE A 332 -1.44 17.06 -11.96
N TYR A 333 -2.59 16.46 -12.27
CA TYR A 333 -3.40 15.75 -11.28
C TYR A 333 -2.64 14.59 -10.63
N GLU A 334 -1.99 13.73 -11.41
CA GLU A 334 -1.20 12.60 -10.86
C GLU A 334 -0.09 13.07 -9.91
N LYS A 335 0.49 14.26 -10.13
CA LYS A 335 1.52 14.83 -9.24
C LYS A 335 0.97 15.45 -7.96
N ILE A 336 -0.27 15.93 -7.95
CA ILE A 336 -0.86 16.63 -6.80
C ILE A 336 -1.95 15.83 -6.08
N LYS A 337 -2.43 14.72 -6.65
CA LYS A 337 -3.61 13.98 -6.17
C LYS A 337 -3.49 13.59 -4.70
N ALA A 338 -2.42 12.87 -4.33
CA ALA A 338 -2.25 12.38 -2.97
C ALA A 338 -2.25 13.52 -1.92
N PRO A 339 -1.46 14.61 -2.05
CA PRO A 339 -1.55 15.74 -1.12
C PRO A 339 -2.87 16.52 -1.21
N LEU A 340 -3.45 16.68 -2.41
CA LEU A 340 -4.70 17.40 -2.62
C LEU A 340 -5.88 16.73 -1.89
N LEU A 341 -5.92 15.39 -1.90
CA LEU A 341 -6.93 14.59 -1.21
C LEU A 341 -6.82 14.68 0.32
N LEU A 342 -5.70 15.15 0.87
CA LEU A 342 -5.61 15.48 2.30
C LEU A 342 -6.31 16.81 2.64
N ILE A 343 -6.43 17.72 1.68
CA ILE A 343 -7.10 19.02 1.87
C ILE A 343 -8.61 18.90 1.58
N LYS A 344 -9.00 18.14 0.56
CA LYS A 344 -10.40 18.08 0.08
C LYS A 344 -11.20 16.93 0.67
N GLY A 345 -12.50 17.13 0.87
CA GLY A 345 -13.44 16.12 1.36
C GLY A 345 -14.43 15.71 0.28
N ASP A 346 -13.95 15.19 -0.85
CA ASP A 346 -14.79 14.64 -1.91
C ASP A 346 -14.68 13.11 -1.99
N GLY A 347 -15.64 12.48 -2.68
CA GLY A 347 -15.71 11.02 -2.86
C GLY A 347 -14.50 10.39 -3.58
N GLU A 348 -13.53 11.20 -4.03
CA GLU A 348 -12.27 10.72 -4.60
C GLU A 348 -11.32 10.19 -3.51
N TYR A 349 -11.40 10.72 -2.28
CA TYR A 349 -10.57 10.26 -1.16
C TYR A 349 -10.86 8.80 -0.82
N GLU A 350 -12.13 8.42 -0.68
CA GLU A 350 -12.52 7.04 -0.35
C GLU A 350 -12.06 6.07 -1.44
N LYS A 351 -12.19 6.45 -2.72
CA LYS A 351 -11.69 5.64 -3.85
C LYS A 351 -10.18 5.50 -3.81
N PHE A 352 -9.45 6.57 -3.54
CA PHE A 352 -7.99 6.55 -3.43
C PHE A 352 -7.53 5.61 -2.31
N VAL A 353 -8.11 5.77 -1.13
CA VAL A 353 -7.78 4.98 0.05
C VAL A 353 -8.17 3.49 -0.12
N GLN A 354 -9.30 3.20 -0.77
CA GLN A 354 -9.65 1.82 -1.15
C GLN A 354 -8.65 1.22 -2.13
N GLY A 355 -8.08 2.03 -3.03
CA GLY A 355 -7.00 1.64 -3.92
C GLY A 355 -5.72 1.26 -3.18
N LEU A 356 -5.37 1.98 -2.10
CA LEU A 356 -4.22 1.64 -1.25
C LEU A 356 -4.39 0.24 -0.63
N LEU A 357 -5.60 -0.10 -0.18
CA LEU A 357 -5.92 -1.35 0.51
C LEU A 357 -6.07 -2.57 -0.43
N ALA A 358 -5.85 -2.40 -1.73
CA ALA A 358 -5.98 -3.47 -2.72
C ALA A 358 -4.63 -3.74 -3.41
N VAL A 359 -4.09 -4.93 -3.20
CA VAL A 359 -2.79 -5.34 -3.76
C VAL A 359 -2.97 -6.60 -4.59
N LYS A 360 -2.29 -6.64 -5.74
CA LYS A 360 -2.18 -7.86 -6.56
C LYS A 360 -0.71 -8.27 -6.65
N THR A 361 -0.42 -9.52 -6.29
CA THR A 361 0.93 -10.09 -6.37
C THR A 361 0.91 -11.34 -7.24
N ARG A 362 1.85 -11.43 -8.19
CA ARG A 362 2.05 -12.64 -9.00
C ARG A 362 2.94 -13.63 -8.24
N LYS A 363 2.55 -14.90 -8.17
CA LYS A 363 3.30 -16.00 -7.56
C LYS A 363 3.35 -17.15 -8.56
N GLY A 364 4.41 -17.18 -9.37
CA GLY A 364 4.49 -18.07 -10.53
C GLY A 364 3.32 -17.83 -11.49
N VAL A 365 2.55 -18.88 -11.78
CA VAL A 365 1.37 -18.82 -12.67
C VAL A 365 0.11 -18.25 -12.03
N LYS A 366 0.15 -17.97 -10.72
CA LYS A 366 -0.99 -17.56 -9.91
C LYS A 366 -0.97 -16.06 -9.66
N VAL A 367 -2.14 -15.43 -9.61
CA VAL A 367 -2.31 -14.04 -9.18
C VAL A 367 -3.05 -14.04 -7.85
N VAL A 368 -2.39 -13.53 -6.82
CA VAL A 368 -2.97 -13.40 -5.48
C VAL A 368 -3.42 -11.95 -5.30
N SER A 369 -4.74 -11.75 -5.26
CA SER A 369 -5.38 -10.48 -4.97
C SER A 369 -5.69 -10.40 -3.47
N ARG A 370 -5.16 -9.39 -2.79
CA ARG A 370 -5.41 -9.10 -1.38
C ARG A 370 -6.19 -7.81 -1.24
N ARG A 371 -7.26 -7.86 -0.43
CA ARG A 371 -8.02 -6.68 -0.01
C ARG A 371 -8.01 -6.59 1.50
N TYR A 372 -7.36 -5.54 2.00
CA TYR A 372 -7.29 -5.24 3.41
C TYR A 372 -8.58 -4.55 3.89
N GLN A 373 -8.98 -4.87 5.11
CA GLN A 373 -10.17 -4.35 5.78
C GLN A 373 -9.72 -3.83 7.15
N PRO A 374 -9.31 -2.54 7.21
CA PRO A 374 -9.00 -1.87 8.46
C PRO A 374 -10.20 -1.89 9.41
N HIS A 375 -9.92 -2.09 10.70
CA HIS A 375 -10.85 -1.80 11.78
C HIS A 375 -10.82 -0.29 12.05
N LEU A 376 -12.00 0.32 12.21
CA LEU A 376 -12.17 1.75 12.45
C LEU A 376 -12.54 2.01 13.91
#